data_AF-A0A936D2Z9-F1
#
_entry.id   AF-A0A936D2Z9-F1
#
_cell.length_a   1.000
_cell.length_b   1.000
_cell.length_c   1.000
_cell.angle_alpha   90.00
_cell.angle_beta   90.00
_cell.angle_gamma   90.00
#
_symmetry.space_group_name_H-M   'P 1'
#
loop_
_entity.id
_entity.type
_entity.pdbx_description
1 polymer ?
#
loop_
_entity_poly.entity_id
_entity_poly.type
_entity_poly.pdbx_seq_one_letter_code
_entity_poly.pdbx_strand_id
1 'polypeptide(L)'
;MRDERKPRRRRMITGGLPETGFRLVLERPRDDDRLPCTYSGRVELPGATLSTVARVSASGDVAVELDASAHAPAGLDVEALREKVRLLVRQVVKGHEGDAPLARKIVRWRGEK
;
A
#
# COMPACT_ATOMS: atom_id res chain seq x y z
N MET A 1 3.15 -24.35 36.84
CA MET A 1 2.16 -23.42 36.27
C MET A 1 2.63 -23.01 34.88
N ARG A 2 1.90 -23.39 33.85
CA ARG A 2 2.17 -23.07 32.45
C ARG A 2 1.56 -21.71 32.13
N ASP A 3 2.29 -20.82 31.46
CA ASP A 3 1.72 -19.96 30.42
C ASP A 3 2.83 -19.53 29.45
N GLU A 4 3.22 -20.48 28.60
CA GLU A 4 4.02 -20.24 27.41
C GLU A 4 3.16 -19.46 26.41
N ARG A 5 3.25 -18.13 26.44
CA ARG A 5 2.63 -17.29 25.40
C ARG A 5 3.37 -17.53 24.09
N LYS A 6 2.89 -18.52 23.32
CA LYS A 6 3.33 -18.80 21.96
C LYS A 6 3.35 -17.48 21.17
N PRO A 7 4.49 -17.06 20.60
CA PRO A 7 4.50 -15.94 19.68
C PRO A 7 3.58 -16.31 18.53
N ARG A 8 2.51 -15.53 18.34
CA ARG A 8 1.65 -15.63 17.16
C ARG A 8 2.57 -15.44 15.97
N ARG A 9 2.90 -16.54 15.30
CA ARG A 9 3.64 -16.53 14.03
C ARG A 9 2.81 -15.71 13.06
N ARG A 10 3.11 -14.41 12.96
CA ARG A 10 2.76 -13.64 11.76
C ARG A 10 3.41 -14.42 10.64
N ARG A 11 2.59 -15.06 9.80
CA ARG A 11 3.03 -15.53 8.48
C ARG A 11 3.49 -14.29 7.72
N MET A 12 4.76 -13.98 7.91
CA MET A 12 5.51 -13.05 7.10
C MET A 12 5.53 -13.72 5.73
N ILE A 13 4.72 -13.22 4.79
CA ILE A 13 5.04 -13.41 3.38
C ILE A 13 6.25 -12.52 3.15
N THR A 14 7.42 -13.03 3.56
CA THR A 14 8.73 -12.57 3.13
C THR A 14 8.88 -13.06 1.69
N GLY A 15 8.01 -12.59 0.79
CA GLY A 15 8.41 -12.48 -0.60
C GLY A 15 9.50 -11.42 -0.60
N GLY A 16 10.68 -11.77 -1.12
CA GLY A 16 11.79 -10.84 -1.26
C GLY A 16 11.37 -9.55 -1.98
N LEU A 17 12.26 -8.56 -1.96
CA LEU A 17 12.10 -7.40 -2.84
C LEU A 17 11.84 -7.90 -4.27
N PRO A 18 10.91 -7.27 -5.01
CA PRO A 18 10.63 -7.70 -6.36
C PRO A 18 11.92 -7.62 -7.20
N GLU A 19 12.20 -8.66 -8.00
CA GLU A 19 13.28 -8.63 -8.99
C GLU A 19 12.89 -7.77 -10.22
N THR A 20 11.58 -7.65 -10.50
CA THR A 20 11.00 -6.79 -11.55
C THR A 20 9.67 -6.16 -11.07
N GLY A 21 9.32 -4.98 -11.59
CA GLY A 21 8.07 -4.29 -11.26
C GLY A 21 8.01 -3.66 -9.85
N PHE A 22 6.89 -3.80 -9.12
CA PHE A 22 6.74 -3.28 -7.76
C PHE A 22 5.74 -4.05 -6.89
N ARG A 23 5.91 -3.90 -5.57
CA ARG A 23 4.96 -4.37 -4.55
C ARG A 23 4.46 -3.19 -3.71
N LEU A 24 3.15 -3.01 -3.68
CA LEU A 24 2.47 -2.02 -2.86
C LEU A 24 2.01 -2.65 -1.56
N VAL A 25 2.37 -2.03 -0.43
CA VAL A 25 1.87 -2.40 0.91
C VAL A 25 1.39 -1.13 1.59
N LEU A 26 0.08 -0.96 1.70
CA LEU A 26 -0.53 0.15 2.43
C LEU A 26 -1.46 -0.36 3.52
N GLU A 27 -1.53 0.36 4.64
CA GLU A 27 -2.43 0.06 5.75
C GLU A 27 -3.08 1.36 6.26
N ARG A 28 -4.34 1.26 6.68
CA ARG A 28 -5.06 2.32 7.40
C ARG A 28 -5.17 1.99 8.89
N PRO A 29 -5.32 2.98 9.78
CA PRO A 29 -5.65 2.77 11.19
C PRO A 29 -6.91 1.91 11.34
N ARG A 30 -7.02 1.18 12.46
CA ARG A 30 -8.11 0.23 12.69
C ARG A 30 -9.47 0.92 12.78
N ASP A 31 -9.49 2.15 13.28
CA ASP A 31 -10.69 2.88 13.65
C ASP A 31 -11.31 3.70 12.49
N ASP A 32 -10.60 3.82 11.35
CA ASP A 32 -11.05 4.56 10.17
C ASP A 32 -11.56 3.63 9.06
N ASP A 33 -12.73 3.03 9.19
CA ASP A 33 -13.28 2.07 8.21
C ASP A 33 -14.16 2.67 7.10
N ARG A 34 -14.35 3.99 7.13
CA ARG A 34 -15.13 4.78 6.16
C ARG A 34 -14.29 5.88 5.51
N LEU A 35 -14.85 6.47 4.47
CA LEU A 35 -14.30 7.69 3.88
C LEU A 35 -14.65 8.93 4.73
N PRO A 36 -13.80 9.96 4.76
CA PRO A 36 -12.44 10.01 4.22
C PRO A 36 -11.48 9.14 5.05
N CYS A 37 -10.44 8.58 4.40
CA CYS A 37 -9.44 7.78 5.09
C CYS A 37 -8.04 7.99 4.53
N THR A 38 -7.02 7.65 5.32
CA THR A 38 -5.62 7.66 4.89
C THR A 38 -5.02 6.28 4.98
N TYR A 39 -4.37 5.87 3.89
CA TYR A 39 -3.52 4.70 3.82
C TYR A 39 -2.06 5.14 3.85
N SER A 40 -1.24 4.48 4.65
CA SER A 40 0.19 4.72 4.72
C SER A 40 0.97 3.42 4.58
N GLY A 41 2.17 3.48 4.05
CA GLY A 41 3.02 2.32 3.91
C GLY A 41 4.12 2.57 2.90
N ARG A 42 4.33 1.61 2.00
CA ARG A 42 5.48 1.62 1.11
C ARG A 42 5.21 0.98 -0.25
N VAL A 43 5.98 1.42 -1.23
CA VAL A 43 6.18 0.76 -2.51
C VAL A 43 7.58 0.15 -2.52
N GLU A 44 7.66 -1.16 -2.67
CA GLU A 44 8.89 -1.92 -2.79
C GLU A 44 9.20 -2.10 -4.29
N LEU A 45 10.39 -1.72 -4.70
CA LEU A 45 10.94 -1.80 -6.06
C LEU A 45 12.20 -2.68 -6.06
N PRO A 46 12.71 -3.10 -7.23
CA PRO A 46 14.04 -3.67 -7.33
C PRO A 46 15.08 -2.67 -6.82
N GLY A 47 15.71 -2.97 -5.69
CA GLY A 47 16.76 -2.14 -5.09
C GLY A 47 16.31 -0.89 -4.35
N ALA A 48 15.01 -0.62 -4.22
CA ALA A 48 14.51 0.58 -3.53
C ALA A 48 13.20 0.33 -2.77
N THR A 49 12.94 1.16 -1.77
CA THR A 49 11.65 1.20 -1.08
C THR A 49 11.27 2.65 -0.85
N LEU A 50 10.10 3.03 -1.35
CA LEU A 50 9.59 4.40 -1.27
C LEU A 50 8.46 4.45 -0.24
N SER A 51 8.50 5.41 0.68
CA SER A 51 7.37 5.66 1.58
C SER A 51 6.20 6.22 0.78
N THR A 52 4.99 5.80 1.14
CA THR A 52 3.78 6.12 0.38
C THR A 52 2.63 6.47 1.31
N VAL A 53 1.96 7.59 1.00
CA VAL A 53 0.73 8.00 1.66
C VAL A 53 -0.33 8.20 0.60
N ALA A 54 -1.47 7.52 0.74
CA ALA A 54 -2.64 7.69 -0.11
C ALA A 54 -3.80 8.22 0.72
N ARG A 55 -4.25 9.45 0.42
CA ARG A 55 -5.40 10.08 1.06
C ARG A 55 -6.62 9.89 0.16
N VAL A 56 -7.72 9.42 0.76
CA VAL A 56 -8.99 9.23 0.07
C VAL A 56 -10.00 10.20 0.64
N SER A 57 -10.61 11.02 -0.22
CA SER A 57 -11.64 11.99 0.16
C SER A 57 -12.97 11.30 0.46
N ALA A 58 -13.93 12.06 1.00
CA ALA A 58 -15.31 11.61 1.18
C ALA A 58 -16.00 11.23 -0.15
N SER A 59 -15.60 11.84 -1.26
CA SER A 59 -16.07 11.53 -2.62
C SER A 59 -15.38 10.32 -3.25
N GLY A 60 -14.37 9.73 -2.59
CA GLY A 60 -13.59 8.62 -3.12
C GLY A 60 -12.45 9.03 -4.07
N ASP A 61 -12.12 10.32 -4.13
CA ASP A 61 -10.95 10.82 -4.85
C ASP A 61 -9.68 10.45 -4.10
N VAL A 62 -8.65 10.04 -4.85
CA VAL A 62 -7.39 9.54 -4.28
C VAL A 62 -6.25 10.48 -4.64
N ALA A 63 -5.57 11.00 -3.62
CA ALA A 63 -4.30 11.72 -3.74
C ALA A 63 -3.17 10.84 -3.18
N VAL A 64 -2.04 10.76 -3.89
CA VAL A 64 -0.90 9.91 -3.50
C VAL A 64 0.37 10.74 -3.41
N GLU A 65 1.06 10.60 -2.28
CA GLU A 65 2.40 11.11 -2.04
C GLU A 65 3.38 9.95 -2.01
N LEU A 66 4.46 10.08 -2.78
CA LEU A 66 5.60 9.18 -2.78
C LEU A 66 6.81 9.96 -2.31
N ASP A 67 7.45 9.48 -1.26
CA ASP A 67 8.74 10.00 -0.83
C ASP A 67 9.83 9.27 -1.61
N ALA A 68 10.38 9.98 -2.60
CA ALA A 68 11.48 9.52 -3.45
C ALA A 68 12.84 10.11 -3.00
N SER A 69 12.90 10.77 -1.85
CA SER A 69 14.13 11.40 -1.39
C SER A 69 15.23 10.33 -1.16
N ALA A 70 16.37 10.54 -1.83
CA ALA A 70 17.62 9.76 -1.77
C ALA A 70 17.66 8.32 -2.32
N HIS A 71 16.55 7.60 -2.51
CA HIS A 71 16.60 6.15 -2.81
C HIS A 71 15.81 5.68 -4.04
N ALA A 72 15.33 6.57 -4.89
CA ALA A 72 14.71 6.16 -6.15
C ALA A 72 15.76 5.55 -7.12
N PRO A 73 15.49 4.40 -7.77
CA PRO A 73 16.35 3.86 -8.81
C PRO A 73 16.53 4.86 -9.95
N ALA A 74 17.72 4.88 -10.55
CA ALA A 74 17.97 5.70 -11.74
C ALA A 74 17.01 5.28 -12.87
N GLY A 75 16.31 6.26 -13.47
CA GLY A 75 15.31 6.01 -14.50
C GLY A 75 13.91 5.65 -13.99
N LEU A 76 13.67 5.67 -12.67
CA LEU A 76 12.31 5.52 -12.13
C LEU A 76 11.45 6.73 -12.52
N ASP A 77 10.38 6.47 -13.27
CA ASP A 77 9.30 7.44 -13.46
C ASP A 77 8.39 7.46 -12.22
N VAL A 78 8.68 8.40 -11.31
CA VAL A 78 7.95 8.58 -10.05
C VAL A 78 6.50 8.98 -10.29
N GLU A 79 6.20 9.76 -11.34
CA GLU A 79 4.84 10.20 -11.65
C GLU A 79 4.01 9.03 -12.21
N ALA A 80 4.59 8.22 -13.10
CA ALA A 80 3.93 7.01 -13.57
C ALA A 80 3.69 6.01 -12.42
N LEU A 81 4.64 5.87 -11.49
CA LEU A 81 4.45 5.04 -10.31
C LEU A 81 3.35 5.58 -9.39
N ARG A 82 3.34 6.90 -9.14
CA ARG A 82 2.30 7.58 -8.36
C ARG A 82 0.92 7.32 -8.95
N GLU A 83 0.76 7.46 -10.26
CA GLU A 83 -0.50 7.19 -10.95
C GLU A 83 -0.92 5.72 -10.84
N LYS A 84 0.01 4.78 -11.01
CA LYS A 84 -0.27 3.34 -10.82
C LYS A 84 -0.77 3.07 -9.39
N VAL A 85 -0.13 3.63 -8.37
CA VAL A 85 -0.57 3.49 -6.97
C VAL A 85 -1.95 4.12 -6.78
N ARG A 86 -2.18 5.32 -7.32
CA ARG A 86 -3.48 6.01 -7.25
C ARG A 86 -4.60 5.13 -7.81
N LEU A 87 -4.39 4.53 -8.98
CA LEU A 87 -5.36 3.64 -9.61
C LEU A 87 -5.62 2.37 -8.79
N LEU A 88 -4.58 1.78 -8.19
CA LEU A 88 -4.74 0.60 -7.32
C LEU A 88 -5.57 0.91 -6.07
N VAL A 89 -5.31 2.05 -5.41
CA VAL A 89 -6.10 2.48 -4.25
C VAL A 89 -7.52 2.82 -4.68
N ARG A 90 -7.70 3.53 -5.79
CA ARG A 90 -9.02 3.85 -6.35
C ARG A 90 -9.84 2.59 -6.66
N GLN A 91 -9.21 1.52 -7.16
CA GLN A 91 -9.89 0.23 -7.38
C GLN A 91 -10.39 -0.40 -6.08
N VAL A 92 -9.60 -0.32 -5.01
CA VAL A 92 -10.01 -0.81 -3.69
C VAL A 92 -11.18 0.00 -3.14
N VAL A 93 -11.11 1.33 -3.29
CA VAL A 93 -12.17 2.26 -2.84
C VAL A 93 -13.43 2.11 -3.68
N LYS A 94 -13.34 1.95 -5.00
CA LYS A 94 -14.50 1.75 -5.89
C LYS A 94 -15.16 0.39 -5.73
N GLY A 95 -14.38 -0.65 -5.40
CA GLY A 95 -14.92 -1.99 -5.13
C GLY A 95 -15.63 -2.09 -3.78
N HIS A 96 -15.70 -0.99 -3.04
CA HIS A 96 -16.47 -0.86 -1.82
C HIS A 96 -17.87 -0.35 -2.18
N GLU A 97 -18.87 -1.23 -2.07
CA GLU A 97 -20.28 -0.90 -2.31
C GLU A 97 -21.00 -0.71 -0.96
N GLY A 98 -21.61 0.46 -0.74
CA GLY A 98 -22.50 0.72 0.39
C GLY A 98 -21.81 0.78 1.76
N ASP A 99 -22.34 0.04 2.73
CA ASP A 99 -21.96 0.09 4.16
C ASP A 99 -20.87 -0.92 4.56
N ALA A 100 -20.21 -1.57 3.60
CA ALA A 100 -19.08 -2.44 3.94
C ALA A 100 -17.98 -1.64 4.68
N PRO A 101 -17.04 -2.27 5.39
CA PRO A 101 -15.84 -1.57 5.86
C PRO A 101 -14.77 -1.55 4.76
N LEU A 102 -14.06 -0.43 4.59
CA LEU A 102 -12.92 -0.35 3.66
C LEU A 102 -11.86 -1.39 4.02
N ALA A 103 -11.12 -1.89 3.03
CA ALA A 103 -10.04 -2.83 3.30
C ALA A 103 -9.00 -2.20 4.26
N ARG A 104 -8.69 -2.86 5.37
CA ARG A 104 -7.68 -2.33 6.30
C ARG A 104 -6.28 -2.25 5.68
N LYS A 105 -5.95 -3.23 4.83
CA LYS A 105 -4.62 -3.38 4.25
C LYS A 105 -4.72 -3.71 2.77
N ILE A 106 -3.96 -2.97 1.98
CA ILE A 106 -3.84 -3.14 0.53
C ILE A 106 -2.46 -3.76 0.26
N VAL A 107 -2.43 -4.99 -0.25
CA VAL A 107 -1.20 -5.64 -0.69
C VAL A 107 -1.37 -6.05 -2.15
N ARG A 108 -0.55 -5.49 -3.04
CA ARG A 108 -0.62 -5.76 -4.49
C ARG A 108 0.78 -5.94 -5.07
N TRP A 109 0.93 -6.96 -5.91
CA TRP A 109 2.11 -7.16 -6.76
C TRP A 109 1.78 -6.76 -8.20
N ARG A 110 2.73 -6.10 -8.86
CA ARG A 110 2.68 -5.77 -10.28
C ARG A 110 4.05 -6.03 -10.89
N GLY A 111 4.14 -6.99 -11.81
CA GLY A 111 5.34 -7.18 -12.62
C GLY A 111 5.49 -6.08 -13.67
N GLU A 112 6.67 -6.00 -14.28
CA GLU A 112 6.85 -5.26 -15.53
C GLU A 112 6.03 -5.90 -16.65
N LYS A 113 5.48 -5.06 -17.51
CA LYS A 113 4.71 -5.45 -18.69
C LYS A 113 5.47 -5.01 -19.93
#